data_AF-A0A973GAZ8-F1
#
_entry.id   AF-A0A973GAZ8-F1
#
_cell.length_a   1.000
_cell.length_b   1.000
_cell.length_c   1.000
_cell.angle_alpha   90.00
_cell.angle_beta   90.00
_cell.angle_gamma   90.00
#
_symmetry.space_group_name_H-M   'P 1'
#
loop_
_entity.id
_entity.type
_entity.pdbx_description
1 polymer ?
#
loop_
_entity_poly.entity_id
_entity_poly.type
_entity_poly.pdbx_seq_one_letter_code
_entity_poly.pdbx_strand_id
1 'polypeptide(L)'
;WGREMTPEMAHANSPHRFVGQIATPMLVVHGDKDYRVPIGEGLRLWYELLAHSQLPADDEGRTPHRFLYFPDENHWVLSPQNAKVWYQVVLGFLGEHVLGAGAPTRPETLG
;
A
#
# COMPACT_ATOMS: atom_id res chain seq x y z
N TRP A 1 17.04 -10.58 14.22
CA TRP A 1 16.41 -9.30 14.57
C TRP A 1 16.30 -9.04 16.06
N GLY A 2 15.88 -10.00 16.91
CA GLY A 2 15.71 -9.73 18.35
C GLY A 2 16.97 -9.29 19.12
N ARG A 3 18.16 -9.44 18.53
CA ARG A 3 19.42 -8.94 19.11
C ARG A 3 19.71 -7.47 18.75
N GLU A 4 19.15 -6.96 17.65
CA GLU A 4 19.39 -5.62 17.10
C GLU A 4 18.21 -4.67 17.31
N MET A 5 17.01 -5.20 17.58
CA MET A 5 15.79 -4.43 17.79
C MET A 5 15.24 -4.74 19.19
N THR A 6 15.43 -3.82 20.14
CA THR A 6 14.84 -3.97 21.47
C THR A 6 13.31 -3.79 21.41
N PRO A 7 12.56 -4.24 22.43
CA PRO A 7 11.11 -3.99 22.50
C PRO A 7 10.76 -2.50 22.42
N GLU A 8 11.55 -1.64 23.07
CA GLU A 8 11.38 -0.19 23.05
C GLU A 8 11.61 0.36 21.64
N MET A 9 12.63 -0.13 20.93
CA MET A 9 12.89 0.26 19.54
C MET A 9 11.77 -0.20 18.60
N ALA A 10 11.31 -1.44 18.76
CA ALA A 10 10.19 -1.97 17.98
C ALA A 10 8.93 -1.14 18.21
N HIS A 11 8.65 -0.76 19.46
CA HIS A 11 7.53 0.08 19.81
C HIS A 11 7.69 1.51 19.27
N ALA A 12 8.85 2.14 19.44
CA ALA A 12 9.09 3.52 19.04
C ALA A 12 9.08 3.71 17.51
N ASN A 13 9.51 2.70 16.75
CA ASN A 13 9.71 2.79 15.31
C ASN A 13 8.63 2.04 14.49
N SER A 14 7.53 1.62 15.11
CA SER A 14 6.47 0.94 14.36
C SER A 14 5.58 1.95 13.62
N PRO A 15 5.47 1.90 12.28
CA PRO A 15 4.75 2.90 11.49
C PRO A 15 3.27 3.05 11.83
N HIS A 16 2.60 1.98 12.28
CA HIS A 16 1.17 2.02 12.65
C HIS A 16 0.85 3.06 13.73
N ARG A 17 1.85 3.48 14.52
CA ARG A 17 1.66 4.49 15.57
C ARG A 17 1.63 5.93 15.03
N PHE A 18 2.00 6.12 13.78
CA PHE A 18 2.21 7.43 13.17
C PHE A 18 1.33 7.67 11.94
N VAL A 19 0.30 6.84 11.72
CA VAL A 19 -0.58 6.96 10.55
C VAL A 19 -1.25 8.34 10.46
N GLY A 20 -1.61 8.96 11.59
CA GLY A 20 -2.15 10.32 11.63
C GLY A 20 -1.18 11.43 11.19
N GLN A 21 0.09 11.10 10.93
CA GLN A 21 1.08 12.01 10.35
C GLN A 21 1.25 11.81 8.85
N ILE A 22 0.62 10.80 8.26
CA ILE A 22 0.70 10.53 6.81
C ILE A 22 -0.19 11.56 6.10
N ALA A 23 0.46 12.49 5.40
CA ALA A 23 -0.18 13.56 4.63
C ALA A 23 0.00 13.41 3.10
N THR A 24 0.53 12.26 2.68
CA THR A 24 0.89 11.99 1.29
C THR A 24 0.08 10.79 0.79
N PRO A 25 -0.45 10.81 -0.44
CA PRO A 25 -1.07 9.64 -1.06
C PRO A 25 -0.16 8.41 -0.93
N MET A 26 -0.75 7.24 -0.66
CA MET A 26 -0.01 6.00 -0.44
C MET A 26 -0.63 4.86 -1.24
N LEU A 27 0.22 4.17 -2.01
CA LEU A 27 -0.09 2.91 -2.65
C LEU A 27 0.42 1.76 -1.78
N VAL A 28 -0.49 0.99 -1.20
CA VAL A 28 -0.18 -0.23 -0.45
C VAL A 28 -0.28 -1.42 -1.42
N VAL A 29 0.74 -2.27 -1.45
CA VAL A 29 0.78 -3.46 -2.33
C VAL A 29 1.03 -4.68 -1.46
N HIS A 30 0.22 -5.74 -1.61
CA HIS A 30 0.36 -6.95 -0.78
C HIS A 30 -0.02 -8.23 -1.51
N GLY A 31 0.77 -9.29 -1.31
CA GLY A 31 0.48 -10.65 -1.78
C GLY A 31 -0.09 -11.52 -0.66
N ASP A 32 -1.19 -12.24 -0.90
CA ASP A 32 -1.90 -13.01 0.15
C ASP A 32 -1.07 -14.17 0.71
N LYS A 33 -0.12 -14.70 -0.08
CA LYS A 33 0.76 -15.79 0.33
C LYS A 33 2.09 -15.30 0.92
N ASP A 34 2.15 -14.04 1.35
CA ASP A 34 3.30 -13.53 2.11
C ASP A 34 3.24 -14.01 3.57
N TYR A 35 3.91 -15.13 3.84
CA TYR A 35 4.05 -15.66 5.20
C TYR A 35 5.17 -15.01 6.01
N ARG A 36 5.94 -14.08 5.42
CA ARG A 36 6.97 -13.29 6.13
C ARG A 36 6.35 -12.04 6.74
N VAL A 37 5.47 -11.38 6.00
CA VAL A 37 4.65 -10.25 6.45
C VAL A 37 3.19 -10.56 6.11
N PRO A 38 2.41 -11.09 7.07
CA PRO A 38 1.03 -11.50 6.83
C PRO A 38 0.17 -10.38 6.25
N ILE A 39 -0.78 -10.73 5.38
CA ILE A 39 -1.73 -9.79 4.73
C ILE A 39 -2.45 -8.86 5.71
N GLY A 40 -2.62 -9.28 6.96
CA GLY A 40 -3.20 -8.46 8.03
C GLY A 40 -2.46 -7.15 8.25
N GLU A 41 -1.14 -7.09 8.06
CA GLU A 41 -0.36 -5.85 8.17
C GLU A 41 -0.73 -4.84 7.07
N GLY A 42 -0.85 -5.32 5.82
CA GLY A 42 -1.27 -4.50 4.70
C GLY A 42 -2.71 -3.99 4.84
N LEU A 43 -3.63 -4.87 5.23
CA LEU A 43 -5.03 -4.53 5.46
C LEU A 43 -5.22 -3.57 6.64
N ARG A 44 -4.44 -3.74 7.71
CA ARG A 44 -4.44 -2.82 8.85
C ARG A 44 -4.00 -1.42 8.42
N LEU A 45 -2.87 -1.32 7.72
CA LEU A 45 -2.41 -0.03 7.21
C LEU A 45 -3.45 0.61 6.27
N TRP A 46 -4.05 -0.17 5.37
CA TRP A 46 -5.12 0.31 4.50
C TRP A 46 -6.28 0.90 5.28
N TYR A 47 -6.81 0.16 6.26
CA TYR A 47 -7.90 0.65 7.10
C TYR A 47 -7.50 1.91 7.89
N GLU A 48 -6.31 1.93 8.48
CA GLU A 48 -5.84 3.10 9.24
C GLU A 48 -5.62 4.33 8.34
N LEU A 49 -5.17 4.15 7.09
CA LEU A 49 -5.06 5.25 6.11
C LEU A 49 -6.44 5.85 5.81
N LEU A 50 -7.44 5.01 5.55
CA LEU A 50 -8.80 5.46 5.23
C LEU A 50 -9.49 6.16 6.40
N ALA A 51 -9.17 5.81 7.64
CA ALA A 51 -9.88 6.29 8.82
C ALA A 51 -9.14 7.39 9.61
N HIS A 52 -7.80 7.37 9.62
CA HIS A 52 -7.02 8.13 10.60
C HIS A 52 -5.85 8.92 10.01
N SER A 53 -5.53 8.79 8.72
CA SER A 53 -4.48 9.62 8.10
C SER A 53 -4.93 11.09 7.98
N GLN A 54 -4.05 11.96 7.46
CA GLN A 54 -4.45 13.32 7.10
C GLN A 54 -5.18 13.40 5.75
N LEU A 55 -5.27 12.28 5.03
CA LEU A 55 -6.00 12.14 3.77
C LEU A 55 -7.01 10.97 3.87
N PRO A 56 -7.89 10.95 4.89
CA PRO A 56 -8.84 9.87 5.08
C PRO A 56 -9.83 9.81 3.90
N ALA A 57 -10.60 8.73 3.83
CA ALA A 57 -11.71 8.68 2.89
C ALA A 57 -12.73 9.78 3.23
N ASP A 58 -13.24 10.47 2.21
CA ASP A 58 -14.36 11.39 2.36
C ASP A 58 -15.68 10.64 2.59
N ASP A 59 -16.77 11.39 2.80
CA ASP A 59 -18.11 10.84 3.06
C ASP A 59 -18.63 9.97 1.90
N GLU A 60 -18.09 10.15 0.69
CA GLU A 60 -18.38 9.32 -0.48
C GLU A 60 -17.41 8.14 -0.66
N GLY A 61 -16.51 7.91 0.30
CA GLY A 61 -15.53 6.84 0.28
C GLY A 61 -14.35 7.08 -0.67
N ARG A 62 -14.18 8.31 -1.18
CA ARG A 62 -13.07 8.64 -2.08
C ARG A 62 -11.83 8.97 -1.26
N THR A 63 -10.69 8.47 -1.72
CA THR A 63 -9.38 8.71 -1.10
C THR A 63 -8.33 8.81 -2.19
N PRO A 64 -7.20 9.52 -1.97
CA PRO A 64 -6.04 9.42 -2.84
C PRO A 64 -5.19 8.16 -2.56
N HIS A 65 -5.44 7.44 -1.47
CA HIS A 65 -4.76 6.17 -1.21
C HIS A 65 -5.24 5.07 -2.17
N ARG A 66 -4.39 4.07 -2.42
CA ARG A 66 -4.70 2.91 -3.27
C ARG A 66 -4.21 1.62 -2.60
N PHE A 67 -4.90 0.52 -2.86
CA PHE A 67 -4.51 -0.82 -2.43
C PHE A 67 -4.45 -1.75 -3.64
N LEU A 68 -3.30 -2.38 -3.88
CA LEU A 68 -3.10 -3.39 -4.92
C LEU A 68 -2.87 -4.75 -4.27
N TYR A 69 -3.85 -5.64 -4.46
CA TYR A 69 -3.88 -6.96 -3.85
C TYR A 69 -3.60 -8.05 -4.87
N PHE A 70 -2.71 -8.97 -4.54
CA PHE A 70 -2.41 -10.15 -5.35
C PHE A 70 -2.71 -11.44 -4.56
N PRO A 71 -3.82 -12.14 -4.84
CA PRO A 71 -4.22 -13.33 -4.07
C PRO A 71 -3.29 -14.54 -4.26
N ASP A 72 -2.49 -14.56 -5.32
CA ASP A 72 -1.64 -15.68 -5.70
C ASP A 72 -0.14 -15.42 -5.49
N GLU A 73 0.26 -14.18 -5.23
CA GLU A 73 1.65 -13.78 -4.98
C GLU A 73 2.07 -13.96 -3.53
N ASN A 74 3.38 -14.08 -3.33
CA ASN A 74 4.01 -14.21 -2.01
C ASN A 74 4.65 -12.88 -1.58
N HIS A 75 5.78 -12.94 -0.87
CA HIS A 75 6.59 -11.78 -0.51
C HIS A 75 7.11 -10.97 -1.72
N TRP A 76 7.02 -11.52 -2.93
CA TRP A 76 7.42 -10.91 -4.18
C TRP A 76 6.30 -11.03 -5.21
N VAL A 77 6.26 -10.10 -6.17
CA VAL A 77 5.41 -10.20 -7.37
C VAL A 77 6.21 -10.90 -8.46
N LEU A 78 5.87 -12.16 -8.76
CA LEU A 78 6.67 -13.05 -9.61
C LEU A 78 5.96 -13.48 -10.90
N SER A 79 4.63 -13.57 -10.89
CA SER A 79 3.86 -13.94 -12.07
C SER A 79 4.03 -12.88 -13.16
N PRO A 80 4.36 -13.24 -14.42
CA PRO A 80 4.54 -12.26 -15.49
C PRO A 80 3.33 -11.34 -15.71
N GLN A 81 2.11 -11.87 -15.54
CA GLN A 81 0.87 -11.11 -15.66
C GLN A 81 0.73 -10.10 -14.52
N ASN A 82 0.99 -10.53 -13.28
CA ASN A 82 0.93 -9.64 -12.11
C ASN A 82 2.02 -8.59 -12.14
N ALA A 83 3.22 -8.92 -12.63
CA ALA A 83 4.30 -7.95 -12.81
C ALA A 83 3.91 -6.81 -13.76
N LYS A 84 3.22 -7.12 -14.87
CA LYS A 84 2.70 -6.09 -15.79
C LYS A 84 1.71 -5.17 -15.09
N VAL A 85 0.74 -5.73 -14.36
CA VAL A 85 -0.23 -4.96 -13.57
C VAL A 85 0.48 -4.09 -12.54
N TRP A 86 1.44 -4.66 -11.80
CA TRP A 86 2.23 -3.95 -10.80
C TRP A 86 2.95 -2.73 -11.40
N TYR A 87 3.66 -2.89 -12.52
CA TYR A 87 4.31 -1.76 -13.19
C TYR A 87 3.31 -0.70 -13.66
N GLN A 88 2.19 -1.12 -14.26
CA GLN A 88 1.16 -0.18 -14.73
C GLN A 88 0.56 0.64 -13.57
N VAL A 89 0.25 0.00 -12.45
CA VAL A 89 -0.32 0.67 -11.27
C VAL A 89 0.71 1.58 -10.60
N VAL A 90 1.95 1.12 -10.40
CA VAL A 90 3.01 1.92 -9.77
C VAL A 90 3.35 3.15 -10.60
N LEU A 91 3.60 2.97 -11.90
CA LEU A 91 3.93 4.08 -12.80
C LEU A 91 2.75 5.06 -12.93
N GLY A 92 1.54 4.54 -12.99
CA GLY A 92 0.34 5.35 -13.03
C GLY A 92 0.15 6.18 -11.75
N PHE A 93 0.33 5.57 -10.58
CA PHE A 93 0.25 6.25 -9.28
C PHE A 93 1.28 7.39 -9.16
N LEU A 94 2.51 7.15 -9.63
CA LEU A 94 3.55 8.19 -9.71
C LEU A 94 3.20 9.26 -10.75
N GLY A 95 2.61 8.86 -11.89
CA GLY A 95 2.10 9.78 -12.91
C GLY A 95 1.12 10.79 -12.32
N GLU A 96 0.14 10.30 -11.56
CA GLU A 96 -0.90 11.11 -10.92
C GLU A 96 -0.34 12.03 -9.83
N HIS A 97 0.44 11.47 -8.91
CA HIS A 97 0.79 12.17 -7.65
C HIS A 97 2.17 12.82 -7.63
N VAL A 98 3.04 12.53 -8.61
CA VAL A 98 4.40 13.08 -8.67
C VAL A 98 4.64 13.86 -9.96
N LEU A 99 4.23 13.30 -11.11
CA LEU A 99 4.56 13.86 -12.42
C LEU A 99 3.48 14.79 -13.00
N GLY A 100 2.32 14.91 -12.34
CA GLY A 100 1.22 15.75 -12.81
C GLY A 100 0.59 15.28 -14.13
N ALA A 101 0.78 14.01 -14.49
CA ALA A 101 0.30 13.42 -15.74
C ALA A 101 -1.21 13.09 -15.72
N GLY A 102 -1.90 13.41 -14.62
CA GLY A 102 -3.29 13.02 -14.37
C GLY A 102 -3.42 11.56 -13.92
N ALA A 103 -4.63 11.18 -13.52
CA ALA A 103 -4.91 9.82 -13.10
C ALA A 103 -4.74 8.84 -14.29
N PRO A 104 -3.93 7.79 -14.16
CA PRO A 104 -3.79 6.77 -15.21
C PRO A 104 -5.15 6.10 -15.45
N THR A 105 -5.42 5.73 -16.71
CA THR A 105 -6.52 4.81 -17.00
C THR A 105 -6.26 3.49 -16.27
N ARG A 106 -7.31 2.92 -15.66
CA ARG A 106 -7.23 1.61 -15.00
C ARG A 106 -6.58 0.63 -15.98
N PRO A 107 -5.54 -0.13 -15.56
CA PRO A 107 -4.90 -1.10 -16.43
C PRO A 107 -5.94 -2.03 -17.04
N GLU A 108 -5.98 -2.16 -18.37
CA GLU A 108 -6.90 -3.07 -19.07
C GLU A 108 -6.74 -4.53 -18.62
N THR A 109 -5.57 -4.86 -18.09
CA THR A 109 -5.20 -6.15 -17.50
C THR A 109 -5.90 -6.46 -16.18
N LEU A 110 -6.55 -5.49 -15.53
CA LEU A 110 -7.30 -5.68 -14.28
C LEU A 110 -8.77 -6.09 -14.49
N GLY A 111 -9.20 -6.30 -15.73
CA GLY A 111 -10.60 -6.56 -16.08
C GLY A 111 -11.46 -5.31 -16.03
#